data_AF-E0TX57-F1
#
_entry.id   AF-E0TX57-F1
#
_cell.length_a   1.000
_cell.length_b   1.000
_cell.length_c   1.000
_cell.angle_alpha   90.00
_cell.angle_beta   90.00
_cell.angle_gamma   90.00
#
_symmetry.space_group_name_H-M   'P 1'
#
loop_
_entity.id
_entity.type
_entity.pdbx_description
1 polymer ?
#
loop_
_entity_poly.entity_id
_entity_poly.type
_entity_poly.pdbx_seq_one_letter_code
_entity_poly.pdbx_strand_id
1 'polypeptide(L)'
;MDLEAIKNYLKVDHEEDDRQLLKQIAAAKSYIINGIGRYIEGHPQFELVLQMLVEHWYENKGIYESGGAGSSIPFTAENILTQLRYISVEEQEDEKKDQPTSAQTDLSKEGVDTG
;
A
#
# COMPACT_ATOMS: atom_id res chain seq x y z
N MET A 1 0.99 -1.59 3.31
CA MET A 1 -0.23 -2.42 3.45
C MET A 1 -0.04 -3.72 4.24
N ASP A 2 -0.72 -3.83 5.37
CA ASP A 2 -0.86 -5.03 6.22
C ASP A 2 -2.28 -5.61 6.17
N LEU A 3 -2.54 -6.66 6.97
CA LEU A 3 -3.83 -7.35 7.03
C LEU A 3 -4.95 -6.45 7.62
N GLU A 4 -4.67 -5.74 8.70
CA GLU A 4 -5.65 -4.88 9.38
C GLU A 4 -6.13 -3.74 8.49
N ALA A 5 -5.23 -3.11 7.72
CA ALA A 5 -5.61 -2.09 6.74
C ALA A 5 -6.59 -2.63 5.68
N ILE A 6 -6.38 -3.88 5.23
CA ILE A 6 -7.27 -4.54 4.27
C ILE A 6 -8.61 -4.94 4.91
N LYS A 7 -8.61 -5.48 6.13
CA LYS A 7 -9.84 -5.80 6.86
C LYS A 7 -10.70 -4.56 7.06
N ASN A 8 -10.08 -3.45 7.44
CA ASN A 8 -10.76 -2.15 7.55
C ASN A 8 -11.34 -1.68 6.22
N TYR A 9 -10.57 -1.80 5.12
CA TYR A 9 -11.03 -1.45 3.78
C TYR A 9 -12.25 -2.29 3.33
N LEU A 10 -12.20 -3.60 3.58
CA LEU A 10 -13.27 -4.56 3.22
C LEU A 10 -14.43 -4.60 4.23
N LYS A 11 -14.31 -3.89 5.36
CA LYS A 11 -15.25 -3.96 6.50
C LYS A 11 -15.42 -5.39 7.04
N VAL A 12 -14.31 -6.14 7.12
CA VAL A 12 -14.24 -7.49 7.71
C VAL A 12 -13.84 -7.37 9.17
N ASP A 13 -14.71 -7.78 10.09
CA ASP A 13 -14.55 -7.65 11.54
C ASP A 13 -14.23 -8.99 12.25
N HIS A 14 -13.91 -10.02 11.47
CA HIS A 14 -13.74 -11.39 11.94
C HIS A 14 -12.39 -11.99 11.46
N GLU A 15 -11.96 -13.12 12.01
CA GLU A 15 -10.60 -13.69 11.80
C GLU A 15 -10.56 -14.90 10.84
N GLU A 16 -11.72 -15.49 10.55
CA GLU A 16 -11.86 -16.71 9.73
C GLU A 16 -11.24 -16.56 8.34
N ASP A 17 -11.25 -15.33 7.81
CA ASP A 17 -10.79 -15.01 6.47
C ASP A 17 -9.33 -14.52 6.43
N ASP A 18 -8.67 -14.34 7.57
CA ASP A 18 -7.31 -13.77 7.68
C ASP A 18 -6.30 -14.52 6.81
N ARG A 19 -6.34 -15.86 6.83
CA ARG A 19 -5.45 -16.69 6.02
C ARG A 19 -5.68 -16.49 4.52
N GLN A 20 -6.93 -16.29 4.11
CA GLN A 20 -7.27 -16.04 2.71
C GLN A 20 -6.80 -14.63 2.30
N LEU A 21 -7.10 -13.62 3.11
CA LEU A 21 -6.72 -12.23 2.87
C LEU A 21 -5.19 -12.07 2.78
N LEU A 22 -4.43 -12.71 3.67
CA LEU A 22 -2.96 -12.70 3.61
C LEU A 22 -2.43 -13.24 2.28
N LYS A 23 -3.03 -14.33 1.76
CA LYS A 23 -2.65 -14.88 0.45
C LYS A 23 -3.01 -13.94 -0.70
N GLN A 24 -4.19 -13.31 -0.64
CA GLN A 24 -4.63 -12.35 -1.66
C GLN A 24 -3.75 -11.09 -1.65
N ILE A 25 -3.37 -10.58 -0.48
CA ILE A 25 -2.42 -9.47 -0.34
C ILE A 25 -1.09 -9.81 -1.01
N ALA A 26 -0.54 -11.01 -0.74
CA ALA A 26 0.71 -11.45 -1.37
C ALA A 26 0.57 -11.59 -2.90
N ALA A 27 -0.54 -12.13 -3.38
CA ALA A 27 -0.84 -12.23 -4.81
C ALA A 27 -0.97 -10.85 -5.47
N ALA A 28 -1.65 -9.90 -4.83
CA ALA A 28 -1.86 -8.55 -5.33
C ALA A 28 -0.53 -7.78 -5.42
N LYS A 29 0.31 -7.87 -4.38
CA LYS A 29 1.68 -7.33 -4.40
C LYS A 29 2.48 -7.89 -5.57
N SER A 30 2.44 -9.21 -5.75
CA SER A 30 3.17 -9.88 -6.84
C SER A 30 2.65 -9.47 -8.22
N TYR A 31 1.32 -9.36 -8.38
CA TYR A 31 0.69 -8.92 -9.62
C TYR A 31 1.14 -7.51 -10.02
N ILE A 32 1.10 -6.56 -9.07
CA ILE A 32 1.52 -5.18 -9.33
C ILE A 32 3.02 -5.14 -9.67
N ILE A 33 3.87 -5.80 -8.87
CA ILE A 33 5.32 -5.85 -9.10
C ILE A 33 5.63 -6.43 -10.48
N ASN A 34 4.96 -7.52 -10.88
CA ASN A 34 5.13 -8.11 -12.21
C ASN A 34 4.66 -7.15 -13.32
N GLY A 35 3.60 -6.38 -13.07
CA GLY A 35 3.03 -5.44 -14.04
C GLY A 35 3.83 -4.16 -14.23
N ILE A 36 4.63 -3.74 -13.24
CA ILE A 36 5.43 -2.49 -13.29
C ILE A 36 6.94 -2.70 -13.16
N GLY A 37 7.39 -3.93 -12.88
CA GLY A 37 8.78 -4.32 -12.74
C GLY A 37 9.46 -3.93 -11.42
N ARG A 38 8.72 -3.38 -10.44
CA ARG A 38 9.29 -2.89 -9.18
C ARG A 38 8.27 -2.86 -8.03
N TYR A 39 8.78 -2.88 -6.80
CA TYR A 39 8.01 -2.51 -5.61
C TYR A 39 8.23 -1.03 -5.31
N ILE A 40 7.17 -0.33 -4.90
CA ILE A 40 7.25 1.08 -4.51
C ILE A 40 6.62 1.21 -3.13
N GLU A 41 7.48 1.23 -2.11
CA GLU A 41 7.05 1.31 -0.72
C GLU A 41 6.32 2.62 -0.45
N GLY A 42 5.20 2.56 0.28
CA GLY A 42 4.42 3.74 0.67
C GLY A 42 3.73 4.50 -0.47
N HIS A 43 3.83 4.06 -1.73
CA HIS A 43 3.25 4.79 -2.85
C HIS A 43 1.71 4.68 -2.86
N PRO A 44 0.95 5.79 -2.77
CA PRO A 44 -0.51 5.74 -2.59
C PRO A 44 -1.25 4.99 -3.70
N GLN A 45 -0.83 5.14 -4.96
CA GLN A 45 -1.44 4.41 -6.07
C GLN A 45 -1.12 2.91 -6.05
N PHE A 46 0.05 2.52 -5.54
CA PHE A 46 0.41 1.10 -5.39
C PHE A 46 -0.49 0.46 -4.35
N GLU A 47 -0.69 1.15 -3.21
CA GLU A 47 -1.57 0.72 -2.14
C GLU A 47 -3.04 0.65 -2.58
N LEU A 48 -3.51 1.63 -3.35
CA LEU A 48 -4.87 1.65 -3.90
C LEU A 48 -5.13 0.48 -4.85
N VAL A 49 -4.22 0.20 -5.79
CA VAL A 49 -4.37 -0.96 -6.71
C VAL A 49 -4.37 -2.27 -5.91
N LEU A 50 -3.54 -2.38 -4.87
CA LEU A 50 -3.50 -3.56 -4.01
C LEU A 50 -4.85 -3.78 -3.32
N GLN A 51 -5.45 -2.74 -2.73
CA GLN A 51 -6.79 -2.80 -2.13
C GLN A 51 -7.85 -3.26 -3.13
N MET A 52 -7.90 -2.64 -4.33
CA MET A 52 -8.87 -2.97 -5.36
C MET A 52 -8.75 -4.42 -5.85
N LEU A 53 -7.53 -4.94 -5.99
CA LEU A 53 -7.29 -6.34 -6.38
C LEU A 53 -7.76 -7.32 -5.30
N VAL A 54 -7.44 -7.02 -4.03
CA VAL A 54 -7.84 -7.88 -2.91
C VAL A 54 -9.36 -7.87 -2.75
N GLU A 55 -10.01 -6.71 -2.77
CA GLU A 55 -11.48 -6.58 -2.76
C GLU A 55 -12.12 -7.35 -3.90
N HIS A 56 -11.61 -7.14 -5.12
CA HIS A 56 -12.09 -7.88 -6.27
C HIS A 56 -12.02 -9.38 -6.00
N TRP A 57 -10.87 -9.96 -5.67
CA TRP A 57 -10.78 -11.42 -5.42
C TRP A 57 -11.51 -11.90 -4.17
N TYR A 58 -11.71 -11.04 -3.18
CA TYR A 58 -12.42 -11.36 -1.95
C TYR A 58 -13.92 -11.44 -2.16
N GLU A 59 -14.51 -10.51 -2.90
CA GLU A 59 -15.94 -10.51 -3.22
C GLU A 59 -16.29 -11.54 -4.31
N ASN A 60 -15.33 -11.85 -5.17
CA ASN A 60 -15.49 -12.68 -6.36
C ASN A 60 -14.94 -14.11 -6.16
N LYS A 61 -15.32 -14.79 -5.07
CA LYS A 61 -14.80 -16.13 -4.69
C LYS A 61 -15.25 -17.30 -5.60
N GLY A 62 -16.10 -17.05 -6.61
CA GLY A 62 -16.65 -18.08 -7.48
C GLY A 62 -15.75 -18.44 -8.68
N ILE A 63 -15.84 -19.68 -9.15
CA ILE A 63 -15.33 -20.03 -10.49
C ILE A 63 -16.32 -19.41 -11.48
N TYR A 64 -15.88 -18.38 -12.21
CA TYR A 64 -16.68 -17.83 -13.29
C TYR A 64 -16.86 -18.88 -14.36
N GLU A 65 -18.10 -19.26 -14.65
CA GLU A 65 -18.42 -19.75 -15.99
C GLU A 65 -18.00 -18.64 -16.96
N SER A 66 -17.11 -18.99 -17.89
CA SER A 66 -16.51 -18.09 -18.87
C SER A 66 -17.55 -17.10 -19.43
N GLY A 67 -17.38 -15.79 -19.15
CA GLY A 67 -18.24 -14.71 -19.67
C GLY A 67 -18.91 -13.80 -18.63
N GLY A 68 -18.81 -14.07 -17.33
CA GLY A 68 -19.39 -13.21 -16.29
C GLY A 68 -18.55 -11.97 -15.96
N ALA A 69 -19.23 -10.83 -15.71
CA ALA A 69 -18.64 -9.52 -15.39
C ALA A 69 -17.74 -9.48 -14.14
N GLY A 70 -17.74 -10.51 -13.30
CA GLY A 70 -16.85 -10.63 -12.13
C GLY A 70 -15.50 -11.27 -12.41
N SER A 71 -15.21 -11.71 -13.64
CA SER A 71 -13.96 -12.41 -13.98
C SER A 71 -12.78 -11.48 -14.31
N SER A 72 -13.06 -10.24 -14.72
CA SER A 72 -12.03 -9.28 -15.14
C SER A 72 -11.66 -8.33 -14.00
N ILE A 73 -10.37 -8.03 -13.88
CA ILE A 73 -9.87 -6.97 -13.00
C ILE A 73 -10.58 -5.65 -13.34
N PRO A 74 -10.99 -4.84 -12.35
CA PRO A 74 -11.62 -3.55 -12.61
C PRO A 74 -10.76 -2.64 -13.49
N PHE A 75 -11.35 -2.04 -14.53
CA PHE A 75 -10.65 -1.14 -15.46
C PHE A 75 -9.87 -0.02 -14.77
N THR A 76 -10.40 0.52 -13.68
CA THR A 76 -9.72 1.53 -12.87
C THR A 76 -8.40 1.01 -12.28
N ALA A 77 -8.35 -0.23 -11.81
CA ALA A 77 -7.13 -0.83 -11.29
C ALA A 77 -6.07 -1.00 -12.40
N GLU A 78 -6.48 -1.41 -13.60
CA GLU A 78 -5.61 -1.52 -14.77
C GLU A 78 -5.05 -0.15 -15.23
N ASN A 79 -5.87 0.91 -15.18
CA ASN A 79 -5.44 2.26 -15.51
C ASN A 79 -4.40 2.79 -14.52
N ILE A 80 -4.64 2.62 -13.22
CA ILE A 80 -3.68 3.06 -12.20
C ILE A 80 -2.38 2.23 -12.31
N LEU A 81 -2.49 0.92 -12.55
CA LEU A 81 -1.32 0.08 -12.82
C LEU A 81 -0.54 0.57 -14.06
N THR A 82 -1.23 1.05 -15.09
CA THR A 82 -0.61 1.66 -16.27
C THR A 82 0.13 2.94 -15.91
N GLN A 83 -0.46 3.83 -15.11
CA GLN A 83 0.22 5.04 -14.64
C GLN A 83 1.48 4.70 -13.85
N LEU A 84 1.39 3.73 -12.93
CA LEU A 84 2.52 3.22 -12.13
C LEU A 84 3.66 2.66 -12.98
N ARG A 85 3.42 2.22 -14.23
CA ARG A 85 4.53 1.81 -15.12
C ARG A 85 5.44 2.98 -15.47
N TYR A 86 4.88 4.19 -15.61
CA TYR A 86 5.55 5.35 -16.17
C TYR A 86 6.08 6.35 -15.12
N ILE A 87 5.87 6.13 -13.83
CA ILE A 87 6.44 7.00 -12.79
C ILE A 87 7.95 6.75 -12.65
N SER A 88 8.78 7.80 -12.78
CA SER A 88 10.21 7.74 -12.45
C SER A 88 10.35 7.54 -10.94
N VAL A 89 11.33 6.75 -10.50
CA VAL A 89 11.57 6.51 -9.05
C VAL A 89 12.22 7.74 -8.36
N GLU A 90 12.36 8.86 -9.07
CA GLU A 90 13.12 10.04 -8.64
C GLU A 90 12.34 11.02 -7.74
N GLU A 91 11.07 10.76 -7.40
CA GLU A 91 10.19 11.75 -6.74
C GLU A 91 9.76 11.39 -5.30
N GLN A 92 10.59 10.66 -4.54
CA GLN A 92 10.29 10.34 -3.12
C GLN A 92 11.31 10.90 -2.12
N GLU A 93 12.40 11.51 -2.59
CA GLU A 93 13.41 12.12 -1.70
C GLU A 93 13.12 13.59 -1.35
N ASP A 94 12.34 14.31 -2.16
CA ASP A 94 12.14 15.75 -1.98
C ASP A 94 11.03 16.11 -0.96
N GLU A 95 10.02 15.26 -0.74
CA GLU A 95 8.96 15.56 0.24
C GLU A 95 9.42 15.47 1.71
N LYS A 96 10.57 14.85 1.99
CA LYS A 96 11.10 14.71 3.36
C LYS A 96 12.00 15.88 3.81
N LYS A 97 12.39 16.79 2.92
CA LYS A 97 13.31 17.90 3.23
C LYS A 97 12.64 19.15 3.81
N ASP A 98 11.32 19.29 3.67
CA ASP A 98 10.62 20.51 4.06
C ASP A 98 9.97 20.45 5.46
N GLN A 99 10.28 19.43 6.27
CA GLN A 99 9.85 19.40 7.67
C GLN A 99 10.88 20.15 8.53
N PRO A 100 10.55 21.31 9.13
CA PRO A 100 11.50 22.03 9.96
C PRO A 100 11.81 21.18 11.19
N THR A 101 13.06 20.74 11.29
CA THR A 101 13.60 20.12 12.50
C THR A 101 13.44 21.14 13.64
N SER A 102 12.65 20.79 14.65
CA SER A 102 12.56 21.56 15.87
C SER A 102 13.91 21.49 16.56
N ALA A 103 14.68 22.58 16.45
CA ALA A 103 15.91 22.76 17.19
C ALA A 103 15.61 22.63 18.69
N GLN A 104 15.98 21.49 19.28
CA GLN A 104 16.14 21.38 20.72
C GLN A 104 17.37 22.22 21.08
N THR A 105 17.13 23.46 21.50
CA THR A 105 18.13 24.27 22.20
C THR A 105 18.36 23.62 23.56
N ASP A 106 19.42 22.83 23.67
CA ASP A 106 19.97 22.39 24.95
C ASP A 106 20.49 23.64 25.70
N LEU A 107 19.69 24.09 26.68
CA LEU A 107 20.06 25.16 27.59
C LEU A 107 20.19 24.59 29.01
N SER A 108 21.12 23.65 29.20
CA SER A 108 21.57 23.23 30.53
C SER A 108 22.99 23.75 30.79
N LYS A 109 23.10 25.02 31.18
CA LYS A 109 24.26 25.50 31.95
C LYS A 109 23.82 25.64 33.41
N GLU A 110 23.80 24.50 34.11
CA GLU A 110 23.88 24.49 35.57
C GLU A 110 25.35 24.28 35.98
N GLY A 111 25.74 25.00 37.03
CA GLY A 111 27.11 25.31 37.37
C GLY A 111 27.99 24.11 37.72
N VAL A 112 29.27 24.24 37.37
CA VAL A 112 30.34 23.54 38.05
C VAL A 112 31.26 24.61 38.65
N ASP A 113 31.10 24.71 39.97
CA ASP A 113 31.99 25.30 40.95
C ASP A 113 33.44 24.83 40.75
N THR A 114 34.37 25.78 40.63
CA THR A 114 35.81 25.54 40.82
C THR A 114 36.46 26.78 41.41
N GLY A 115 36.89 26.70 42.67
CA GLY A 115 37.92 27.58 43.26
C GLY A 115 37.54 28.23 44.57
#